data_AF-A0A8J5LVN5-F1
#
_entry.id   AF-A0A8J5LVN5-F1
#
_cell.length_a   1.000
_cell.length_b   1.000
_cell.length_c   1.000
_cell.angle_alpha   90.00
_cell.angle_beta   90.00
_cell.angle_gamma   90.00
#
_symmetry.space_group_name_H-M   'P 1'
#
loop_
_entity.id
_entity.type
_entity.pdbx_description
1 polymer ?
#
loop_
_entity_poly.entity_id
_entity_poly.type
_entity_poly.pdbx_seq_one_letter_code
_entity_poly.pdbx_strand_id
1 'polypeptide(L)'
;MVAHMRTLLWKNYTLKRRHLRATVFEIALPCIFVLILGALKHLVDDVDVPAGWSDSTNPENDDTAGTTYNLYDPSGFSLSTVPTELPKWTQYETSVTGLLWYMTRQSVTDGVRLNELSTGAYETCATGVAMFGHVDTNSSSETSVPSECDGCVVPYKIAVVPDNAFTREYFLQTMDLWYPRVNLLNESKSLQFASLSESVTFFDTEDALEEYVKGKTYGSSLENPKIYGGIVFDKYPSGDNIGSFSSIEYTLRLNSTETNSGALGLIPPTNGDAAALYPSQKSISTDYYTRYTLTGFMTLQTLVTRFVTCMP
;
A
#
# COMPACT_ATOMS: atom_id res chain seq x y z
N MET A 1 8.68 57.18 -29.50
CA MET A 1 8.57 56.14 -28.46
C MET A 1 9.65 56.28 -27.37
N VAL A 2 10.94 56.42 -27.72
CA VAL A 2 12.07 56.53 -26.76
C VAL A 2 12.00 57.75 -25.83
N ALA A 3 11.55 58.91 -26.33
CA ALA A 3 11.44 60.13 -25.52
C ALA A 3 10.40 60.00 -24.38
N HIS A 4 9.27 59.35 -24.65
CA HIS A 4 8.21 59.15 -23.66
C HIS A 4 8.66 58.20 -22.53
N MET A 5 9.35 57.11 -22.89
CA MET A 5 9.93 56.17 -21.92
C MET A 5 10.98 56.85 -21.03
N ARG A 6 11.81 57.72 -21.60
CA ARG A 6 12.80 58.50 -20.83
C ARG A 6 12.13 59.45 -19.84
N THR A 7 11.04 60.11 -20.23
CA THR A 7 10.28 60.99 -19.32
C THR A 7 9.63 60.23 -18.17
N LEU A 8 9.10 59.03 -18.43
CA LEU A 8 8.50 58.18 -17.40
C LEU A 8 9.54 57.63 -16.41
N LEU A 9 10.70 57.17 -16.92
CA LEU A 9 11.81 56.72 -16.07
C LEU A 9 12.37 57.87 -15.20
N TRP A 10 12.49 59.07 -15.76
CA TRP A 10 12.96 60.24 -15.01
C TRP A 10 11.96 60.66 -13.92
N LYS A 11 10.65 60.58 -14.20
CA LYS A 11 9.59 60.80 -13.20
C LYS A 11 9.65 59.76 -12.07
N ASN A 12 9.79 58.47 -12.41
CA ASN A 12 9.89 57.41 -11.39
C ASN A 12 11.19 57.53 -10.57
N TYR A 13 12.31 57.87 -11.21
CA TYR A 13 13.58 58.10 -10.54
C TYR A 13 13.52 59.28 -9.57
N THR A 14 12.93 60.41 -10.00
CA THR A 14 12.77 61.60 -9.14
C THR A 14 11.81 61.33 -7.97
N LEU A 15 10.77 60.52 -8.18
CA LEU A 15 9.87 60.07 -7.09
C LEU A 15 10.61 59.18 -6.08
N LYS A 16 11.38 58.17 -6.52
CA LYS A 16 12.21 57.35 -5.61
C LYS A 16 13.22 58.20 -4.84
N ARG A 17 13.90 59.13 -5.51
CA ARG A 17 14.88 60.04 -4.87
C ARG A 17 14.27 60.97 -3.82
N ARG A 18 12.98 61.34 -3.94
CA ARG A 18 12.27 62.13 -2.93
C ARG A 18 11.80 61.30 -1.74
N HIS A 19 11.41 60.04 -1.97
CA HIS A 19 11.04 59.10 -0.92
C HIS A 19 12.25 58.26 -0.48
N LEU A 20 13.27 58.94 0.07
CA LEU A 20 14.52 58.30 0.52
C LEU A 20 14.26 57.18 1.54
N ARG A 21 13.36 57.39 2.50
CA ARG A 21 12.99 56.36 3.50
C ARG A 21 12.48 55.09 2.83
N ALA A 22 11.55 55.22 1.89
CA ALA A 22 10.99 54.07 1.17
C ALA A 22 12.06 53.37 0.31
N THR A 23 12.93 54.13 -0.37
CA THR A 23 14.02 53.56 -1.19
C THR A 23 15.07 52.83 -0.34
N VAL A 24 15.39 53.36 0.85
CA VAL A 24 16.29 52.69 1.80
C VAL A 24 15.66 51.40 2.31
N PHE A 25 14.38 51.39 2.68
CA PHE A 25 13.70 50.16 3.08
C PHE A 25 13.58 49.14 1.93
N GLU A 26 13.35 49.58 0.70
CA GLU A 26 13.28 48.71 -0.49
C GLU A 26 14.58 47.93 -0.72
N ILE A 27 15.74 48.50 -0.37
CA ILE A 27 17.05 47.86 -0.49
C ILE A 27 17.45 47.14 0.81
N ALA A 28 17.27 47.80 1.95
CA ALA A 28 17.73 47.29 3.24
C ALA A 28 16.89 46.10 3.72
N LEU A 29 15.58 46.08 3.45
CA LEU A 29 14.69 45.03 3.94
C LEU A 29 15.06 43.66 3.35
N PRO A 30 15.24 43.47 2.03
CA PRO A 30 15.76 42.21 1.48
C PRO A 30 17.14 41.83 2.04
N CYS A 31 18.06 42.79 2.19
CA CYS A 31 19.38 42.53 2.77
C CYS A 31 19.30 42.05 4.22
N ILE A 32 18.43 42.66 5.03
CA ILE A 32 18.18 42.26 6.42
C ILE A 32 17.58 40.85 6.45
N PHE A 33 16.63 40.51 5.58
CA PHE A 33 16.07 39.16 5.50
C PHE A 33 17.14 38.12 5.14
N VAL A 34 18.04 38.42 4.20
CA VAL A 34 19.16 37.51 3.86
C VAL A 34 20.10 37.33 5.05
N LEU A 35 20.43 38.41 5.77
CA LEU A 35 21.27 38.34 6.98
C LEU A 35 20.59 37.54 8.09
N ILE A 36 19.28 37.72 8.30
CA ILE A 36 18.50 36.97 9.28
C ILE A 36 18.46 35.49 8.90
N LEU A 37 18.17 35.15 7.63
CA LEU A 37 18.18 33.76 7.16
C LEU A 37 19.57 33.11 7.29
N GLY A 38 20.63 33.87 7.01
CA GLY A 38 22.01 33.41 7.24
C GLY A 38 22.31 33.17 8.71
N ALA A 39 21.89 34.08 9.60
CA ALA A 39 22.03 33.90 11.03
C ALA A 39 21.21 32.71 11.55
N LEU A 40 19.98 32.52 11.06
CA LEU A 40 19.14 31.37 11.38
C LEU A 40 19.78 30.05 10.89
N LYS A 41 20.45 30.06 9.73
CA LYS A 41 21.18 28.89 9.25
C LYS A 41 22.29 28.47 10.20
N HIS A 42 22.99 29.42 10.84
CA HIS A 42 24.03 29.11 11.83
C HIS A 42 23.49 28.55 13.16
N LEU A 43 22.17 28.53 13.35
CA LEU A 43 21.53 27.87 14.50
C LEU A 43 21.13 26.43 14.21
N VAL A 44 21.30 25.96 12.97
CA VAL A 44 21.02 24.58 12.56
C VAL A 44 22.33 23.94 12.15
N ASP A 45 22.74 22.91 12.90
CA ASP A 45 23.93 22.15 12.55
C ASP A 45 23.69 21.35 11.26
N ASP A 46 24.68 21.39 10.37
CA ASP A 46 24.67 20.54 9.18
C ASP A 46 25.05 19.11 9.63
N VAL A 47 24.18 18.13 9.34
CA VAL A 47 24.47 16.71 9.57
C VAL A 47 25.23 16.16 8.37
N ASP A 48 26.46 15.69 8.58
CA ASP A 48 27.28 15.04 7.55
C ASP A 48 26.85 13.58 7.39
N VAL A 49 26.13 13.28 6.31
CA VAL A 49 25.63 11.94 6.01
C VAL A 49 26.64 11.22 5.11
N PRO A 50 27.29 10.14 5.57
CA PRO A 50 28.28 9.40 4.78
C PRO A 50 27.68 8.82 3.50
N ALA A 51 28.51 8.49 2.50
CA ALA A 51 28.04 7.79 1.31
C ALA A 51 27.61 6.33 1.64
N GLY A 52 26.58 5.82 0.95
CA GLY A 52 26.13 4.44 1.06
C GLY A 52 24.70 4.33 1.62
N TRP A 53 24.47 3.32 2.45
CA TRP A 53 23.19 3.05 3.12
C TRP A 53 23.15 3.81 4.45
N SER A 54 22.90 5.10 4.38
CA SER A 54 23.01 6.03 5.51
C SER A 54 21.81 6.96 5.58
N ASP A 55 21.58 7.52 6.75
CA ASP A 55 20.58 8.58 6.93
C ASP A 55 21.07 9.65 7.92
N SER A 56 20.22 10.64 8.16
CA SER A 56 20.49 11.73 9.08
C SER A 56 20.16 11.40 10.54
N THR A 57 20.02 10.12 10.91
CA THR A 57 19.86 9.73 12.31
C THR A 57 21.20 9.91 13.00
N ASN A 58 21.22 10.69 14.07
CA ASN A 58 22.44 10.99 14.82
C ASN A 58 22.88 9.76 15.63
N PRO A 59 24.16 9.35 15.59
CA PRO A 59 24.68 8.34 16.50
C PRO A 59 24.72 8.87 17.94
N GLU A 60 24.80 7.96 18.91
CA GLU A 60 24.87 8.35 20.32
C GLU A 60 26.08 9.28 20.57
N ASN A 61 25.79 10.51 21.00
CA ASN A 61 26.74 11.57 21.38
C ASN A 61 27.37 12.39 20.23
N ASP A 62 26.84 12.35 19.00
CA ASP A 62 27.26 13.26 17.92
C ASP A 62 26.07 13.75 17.10
N ASP A 63 25.69 15.02 17.29
CA ASP A 63 24.58 15.64 16.57
C ASP A 63 24.94 16.14 15.16
N THR A 64 26.20 15.98 14.75
CA THR A 64 26.74 16.49 13.48
C THR A 64 27.02 15.38 12.46
N ALA A 65 26.92 14.12 12.85
CA ALA A 65 27.18 12.97 12.00
C ALA A 65 25.91 12.17 11.71
N GLY A 66 25.75 11.69 10.48
CA GLY A 66 24.73 10.72 10.11
C GLY A 66 25.16 9.28 10.43
N THR A 67 24.19 8.38 10.53
CA THR A 67 24.45 6.96 10.80
C THR A 67 24.55 6.16 9.49
N THR A 68 25.53 5.26 9.41
CA THR A 68 25.67 4.30 8.31
C THR A 68 25.21 2.92 8.77
N TYR A 69 24.47 2.24 7.91
CA TYR A 69 23.86 0.93 8.15
C TYR A 69 24.41 -0.10 7.17
N ASN A 70 24.29 -1.39 7.51
CA ASN A 70 24.41 -2.42 6.49
C ASN A 70 23.13 -2.43 5.61
N LEU A 71 23.23 -2.98 4.40
CA LEU A 71 22.09 -3.04 3.47
C LEU A 71 20.88 -3.78 4.08
N TYR A 72 21.14 -4.79 4.90
CA TYR A 72 20.15 -5.66 5.53
C TYR A 72 19.84 -5.29 6.98
N ASP A 73 20.05 -4.03 7.37
CA ASP A 73 19.88 -3.61 8.75
C ASP A 73 18.42 -3.80 9.18
N PRO A 74 18.13 -4.57 10.24
CA PRO A 74 16.76 -4.85 10.66
C PRO A 74 16.08 -3.66 11.36
N SER A 75 16.79 -2.57 11.69
CA SER A 75 16.27 -1.39 12.38
C SER A 75 15.58 -0.39 11.45
N GLY A 76 14.70 -0.92 10.59
CA GLY A 76 14.08 -0.15 9.52
C GLY A 76 12.67 0.29 9.83
N PHE A 77 11.74 -0.35 9.12
CA PHE A 77 10.35 0.04 9.04
C PHE A 77 9.50 -0.95 9.82
N SER A 78 8.58 -0.46 10.63
CA SER A 78 7.60 -1.28 11.33
C SER A 78 6.24 -1.09 10.67
N LEU A 79 5.63 -2.18 10.22
CA LEU A 79 4.28 -2.17 9.66
C LEU A 79 3.39 -2.99 10.58
N SER A 80 2.26 -2.44 11.02
CA SER A 80 1.35 -3.12 11.96
C SER A 80 0.88 -4.51 11.51
N THR A 81 0.95 -4.77 10.21
CA THR A 81 0.57 -6.01 9.55
C THR A 81 1.66 -7.08 9.58
N VAL A 82 2.92 -6.69 9.82
CA VAL A 82 4.09 -7.56 9.88
C VAL A 82 4.62 -7.57 11.32
N PRO A 83 4.57 -8.71 12.04
CA PRO A 83 4.91 -8.77 13.46
C PRO A 83 6.43 -8.77 13.72
N THR A 84 7.21 -8.14 12.86
CA THR A 84 8.67 -8.05 12.94
C THR A 84 9.13 -6.73 12.34
N GLU A 85 10.20 -6.16 12.91
CA GLU A 85 10.90 -5.03 12.29
C GLU A 85 11.44 -5.45 10.92
N LEU A 86 11.17 -4.62 9.91
CA LEU A 86 11.59 -4.86 8.53
C LEU A 86 12.94 -4.20 8.27
N PRO A 87 13.73 -4.73 7.33
CA PRO A 87 15.00 -4.13 7.01
C PRO A 87 14.84 -2.69 6.54
N LYS A 88 15.82 -1.84 6.82
CA LYS A 88 15.75 -0.40 6.53
C LYS A 88 15.75 -0.09 5.04
N TRP A 89 16.59 -0.79 4.30
CA TRP A 89 16.89 -0.49 2.89
C TRP A 89 16.41 -1.55 1.90
N THR A 90 16.39 -2.82 2.31
CA THR A 90 15.95 -3.92 1.45
C THR A 90 14.57 -4.40 1.85
N GLN A 91 13.68 -4.51 0.88
CA GLN A 91 12.38 -5.15 1.07
C GLN A 91 12.28 -6.39 0.19
N TYR A 92 11.63 -7.41 0.71
CA TYR A 92 11.28 -8.62 -0.01
C TYR A 92 9.80 -8.57 -0.39
N GLU A 93 9.43 -9.27 -1.44
CA GLU A 93 8.03 -9.43 -1.84
C GLU A 93 7.33 -10.41 -0.89
N THR A 94 6.12 -10.06 -0.43
CA THR A 94 5.28 -11.00 0.31
C THR A 94 4.85 -12.15 -0.60
N SER A 95 4.92 -13.40 -0.12
CA SER A 95 4.43 -14.55 -0.88
C SER A 95 2.89 -14.55 -0.96
N VAL A 96 2.30 -15.17 -1.98
CA VAL A 96 0.83 -15.29 -2.09
C VAL A 96 0.24 -15.96 -0.86
N THR A 97 0.82 -17.07 -0.40
CA THR A 97 0.40 -17.73 0.85
C THR A 97 0.51 -16.81 2.07
N GLY A 98 1.56 -15.99 2.14
CA GLY A 98 1.72 -14.98 3.19
C GLY A 98 0.64 -13.89 3.13
N LEU A 99 0.27 -13.44 1.93
CA LEU A 99 -0.82 -12.50 1.71
C LEU A 99 -2.17 -13.10 2.15
N LEU A 100 -2.46 -14.35 1.78
CA LEU A 100 -3.68 -15.05 2.18
C LEU A 100 -3.76 -15.20 3.71
N TRP A 101 -2.66 -15.58 4.34
CA TRP A 101 -2.58 -15.65 5.80
C TRP A 101 -2.78 -14.29 6.48
N TYR A 102 -2.18 -13.24 5.90
CA TYR A 102 -2.38 -11.88 6.39
C TYR A 102 -3.86 -11.46 6.31
N MET A 103 -4.54 -11.73 5.18
CA MET A 103 -5.96 -11.44 5.03
C MET A 103 -6.83 -12.16 6.08
N THR A 104 -6.55 -13.42 6.40
CA THR A 104 -7.31 -14.15 7.42
C THR A 104 -7.11 -13.54 8.80
N ARG A 105 -5.87 -13.19 9.17
CA ARG A 105 -5.57 -12.51 10.43
C ARG A 105 -6.21 -11.14 10.52
N GLN A 106 -6.14 -10.37 9.45
CA GLN A 106 -6.76 -9.05 9.36
C GLN A 106 -8.28 -9.13 9.55
N SER A 107 -8.91 -10.21 9.06
CA SER A 107 -10.35 -10.45 9.25
C SER A 107 -10.72 -10.56 10.73
N VAL A 108 -9.90 -11.25 11.53
CA VAL A 108 -10.10 -11.38 12.98
C VAL A 108 -9.78 -10.07 13.70
N THR A 109 -8.67 -9.41 13.35
CA THR A 109 -8.29 -8.10 13.93
C THR A 109 -9.38 -7.05 13.74
N ASP A 110 -10.00 -7.01 12.56
CA ASP A 110 -11.09 -6.09 12.23
C ASP A 110 -12.49 -6.68 12.57
N GLY A 111 -12.53 -7.73 13.39
CA GLY A 111 -13.77 -8.32 13.87
C GLY A 111 -14.50 -7.39 14.83
N VAL A 112 -15.83 -7.42 14.76
CA VAL A 112 -16.71 -6.64 15.63
C VAL A 112 -17.30 -7.54 16.71
N ARG A 113 -17.61 -6.97 17.88
CA ARG A 113 -18.28 -7.70 18.99
C ARG A 113 -17.56 -8.97 19.48
N LEU A 114 -16.28 -9.13 19.16
CA LEU A 114 -15.47 -10.27 19.61
C LEU A 114 -15.38 -10.35 21.14
N ASN A 115 -15.51 -9.22 21.82
CA ASN A 115 -15.55 -9.12 23.29
C ASN A 115 -16.88 -9.60 23.90
N GLU A 116 -17.93 -9.78 23.10
CA GLU A 116 -19.24 -10.31 23.55
C GLU A 116 -19.25 -11.85 23.51
N LEU A 117 -18.29 -12.47 22.83
CA LEU A 117 -18.14 -13.92 22.76
C LEU A 117 -17.63 -14.48 24.10
N SER A 118 -18.07 -15.69 24.43
CA SER A 118 -17.44 -16.48 25.50
C SER A 118 -15.97 -16.77 25.15
N THR A 119 -15.12 -17.01 26.17
CA THR A 119 -13.70 -17.30 25.96
C THR A 119 -13.47 -18.46 24.97
N GLY A 120 -14.25 -19.55 25.09
CA GLY A 120 -14.15 -20.70 24.19
C GLY A 120 -14.63 -20.39 22.76
N ALA A 121 -15.71 -19.62 22.61
CA ALA A 121 -16.21 -19.22 21.29
C ALA A 121 -15.24 -18.28 20.58
N TYR A 122 -14.66 -17.33 21.31
CA TYR A 122 -13.61 -16.45 20.79
C TYR A 122 -12.39 -17.25 20.34
N GLU A 123 -11.92 -18.21 21.15
CA GLU A 123 -10.77 -19.03 20.82
C GLU A 123 -11.02 -19.89 19.57
N THR A 124 -12.17 -20.55 19.47
CA THR A 124 -12.56 -21.32 18.27
C THR A 124 -12.66 -20.44 17.04
N CYS A 125 -13.32 -19.28 17.15
CA CYS A 125 -13.47 -18.34 16.05
C CYS A 125 -12.11 -17.81 15.56
N ALA A 126 -11.32 -17.24 16.47
CA ALA A 126 -10.05 -16.62 16.14
C ALA A 126 -9.05 -17.65 15.60
N THR A 127 -8.98 -18.85 16.22
CA THR A 127 -8.08 -19.91 15.76
C THR A 127 -8.52 -20.48 14.42
N GLY A 128 -9.83 -20.74 14.23
CA GLY A 128 -10.37 -21.26 12.99
C GLY A 128 -10.02 -20.35 11.79
N VAL A 129 -10.22 -19.04 11.94
CA VAL A 129 -9.93 -18.09 10.86
C VAL A 129 -8.42 -17.80 10.75
N ALA A 130 -7.76 -17.36 11.82
CA ALA A 130 -6.38 -16.86 11.77
C ALA A 130 -5.31 -17.95 11.68
N MET A 131 -5.58 -19.16 12.20
CA MET A 131 -4.61 -20.26 12.24
C MET A 131 -4.95 -21.38 11.26
N PHE A 132 -6.23 -21.68 11.04
CA PHE A 132 -6.64 -22.75 10.11
C PHE A 132 -7.17 -22.24 8.77
N GLY A 133 -7.20 -20.92 8.56
CA GLY A 133 -7.60 -20.32 7.30
C GLY A 133 -9.03 -20.67 6.90
N HIS A 134 -9.94 -20.84 7.87
CA HIS A 134 -11.35 -21.08 7.59
C HIS A 134 -12.01 -19.76 7.17
N VAL A 135 -12.05 -19.52 5.86
CA VAL A 135 -12.52 -18.25 5.27
C VAL A 135 -13.64 -18.44 4.27
N ASP A 136 -14.00 -19.68 3.90
CA ASP A 136 -15.07 -19.91 2.93
C ASP A 136 -16.39 -19.33 3.45
N THR A 137 -17.11 -18.65 2.57
CA THR A 137 -18.39 -18.01 2.88
C THR A 137 -19.57 -18.98 2.72
N ASN A 138 -19.35 -20.13 2.09
CA ASN A 138 -20.34 -21.19 1.99
C ASN A 138 -20.37 -22.04 3.26
N SER A 139 -21.45 -21.95 4.03
CA SER A 139 -21.64 -22.70 5.29
C SER A 139 -21.59 -24.22 5.17
N SER A 140 -21.72 -24.78 3.97
CA SER A 140 -21.60 -26.22 3.73
C SER A 140 -20.16 -26.68 3.51
N SER A 141 -19.21 -25.76 3.39
CA SER A 141 -17.79 -26.06 3.20
C SER A 141 -17.14 -26.45 4.54
N GLU A 142 -16.26 -27.44 4.53
CA GLU A 142 -15.46 -27.82 5.70
C GLU A 142 -14.51 -26.71 6.15
N THR A 143 -14.18 -25.78 5.24
CA THR A 143 -13.29 -24.65 5.49
C THR A 143 -14.04 -23.33 5.60
N SER A 144 -15.35 -23.42 5.88
CA SER A 144 -16.22 -22.28 6.15
C SER A 144 -15.86 -21.55 7.43
N VAL A 145 -16.09 -20.24 7.44
CA VAL A 145 -15.92 -19.42 8.65
C VAL A 145 -16.69 -20.07 9.81
N PRO A 146 -16.05 -20.32 10.97
CA PRO A 146 -16.69 -21.00 12.09
C PRO A 146 -17.99 -20.32 12.51
N SER A 147 -19.00 -21.09 12.87
CA SER A 147 -20.30 -20.54 13.30
C SER A 147 -20.20 -19.64 14.54
N GLU A 148 -19.18 -19.85 15.38
CA GLU A 148 -18.87 -19.02 16.54
C GLU A 148 -18.43 -17.60 16.13
N CYS A 149 -17.99 -17.41 14.89
CA CYS A 149 -17.65 -16.12 14.32
C CYS A 149 -18.85 -15.35 13.74
N ASP A 150 -20.04 -15.94 13.74
CA ASP A 150 -21.20 -15.36 13.05
C ASP A 150 -21.53 -13.95 13.55
N GLY A 151 -21.74 -13.04 12.60
CA GLY A 151 -21.92 -11.61 12.87
C GLY A 151 -20.73 -10.88 13.52
N CYS A 152 -19.60 -11.56 13.77
CA CYS A 152 -18.44 -10.98 14.44
C CYS A 152 -17.25 -10.83 13.49
N VAL A 153 -16.93 -11.86 12.71
CA VAL A 153 -15.82 -11.85 11.75
C VAL A 153 -16.35 -11.96 10.33
N VAL A 154 -15.90 -11.05 9.48
CA VAL A 154 -16.18 -11.07 8.04
C VAL A 154 -14.85 -11.21 7.30
N PRO A 155 -14.67 -12.25 6.46
CA PRO A 155 -13.40 -12.50 5.81
C PRO A 155 -13.07 -11.44 4.76
N TYR A 156 -11.78 -11.13 4.64
CA TYR A 156 -11.23 -10.41 3.49
C TYR A 156 -11.10 -11.36 2.29
N LYS A 157 -11.46 -10.88 1.10
CA LYS A 157 -11.40 -11.60 -0.18
C LYS A 157 -10.65 -10.79 -1.24
N ILE A 158 -10.12 -11.49 -2.23
CA ILE A 158 -9.63 -10.89 -3.47
C ILE A 158 -10.79 -10.89 -4.47
N ALA A 159 -11.14 -9.72 -4.99
CA ALA A 159 -12.10 -9.62 -6.08
C ALA A 159 -11.46 -10.06 -7.40
N VAL A 160 -12.15 -10.87 -8.19
CA VAL A 160 -11.74 -11.23 -9.56
C VAL A 160 -12.84 -10.81 -10.52
N VAL A 161 -12.45 -10.07 -11.56
CA VAL A 161 -13.36 -9.46 -12.54
C VAL A 161 -12.81 -9.68 -13.94
N PRO A 162 -13.64 -10.01 -14.94
CA PRO A 162 -15.08 -10.29 -14.85
C PRO A 162 -15.37 -11.74 -14.45
N ASP A 163 -16.57 -12.02 -13.96
CA ASP A 163 -17.06 -13.37 -13.74
C ASP A 163 -17.40 -14.06 -15.07
N ASN A 164 -16.51 -14.90 -15.58
CA ASN A 164 -16.72 -15.65 -16.81
C ASN A 164 -15.86 -16.93 -16.88
N ALA A 165 -15.94 -17.65 -18.00
CA ALA A 165 -15.17 -18.87 -18.22
C ALA A 165 -13.64 -18.64 -18.14
N PHE A 166 -13.13 -17.50 -18.63
CA PHE A 166 -11.70 -17.19 -18.55
C PHE A 166 -11.24 -17.06 -17.09
N THR A 167 -11.96 -16.32 -16.26
CA THR A 167 -11.56 -16.13 -14.86
C THR A 167 -11.84 -17.36 -13.99
N ARG A 168 -12.98 -18.03 -14.17
CA ARG A 168 -13.36 -19.21 -13.37
C ARG A 168 -12.63 -20.48 -13.78
N GLU A 169 -12.70 -20.83 -15.06
CA GLU A 169 -12.31 -22.14 -15.56
C GLU A 169 -10.84 -22.19 -15.97
N TYR A 170 -10.22 -21.04 -16.25
CA TYR A 170 -8.83 -20.98 -16.67
C TYR A 170 -7.92 -20.34 -15.62
N PHE A 171 -8.17 -19.08 -15.26
CA PHE A 171 -7.36 -18.39 -14.25
C PHE A 171 -7.46 -19.06 -12.88
N LEU A 172 -8.66 -19.18 -12.28
CA LEU A 172 -8.78 -19.75 -10.94
C LEU A 172 -8.40 -21.23 -10.86
N GLN A 173 -8.73 -22.04 -11.87
CA GLN A 173 -8.30 -23.45 -11.89
C GLN A 173 -6.77 -23.58 -11.87
N THR A 174 -6.08 -22.73 -12.62
CA THR A 174 -4.62 -22.65 -12.55
C THR A 174 -4.15 -22.23 -11.15
N MET A 175 -4.78 -21.20 -10.60
CA MET A 175 -4.39 -20.70 -9.29
C MET A 175 -4.62 -21.73 -8.18
N ASP A 176 -5.66 -22.56 -8.29
CA ASP A 176 -5.95 -23.64 -7.35
C ASP A 176 -4.85 -24.71 -7.35
N LEU A 177 -4.27 -24.98 -8.52
CA LEU A 177 -3.10 -25.87 -8.65
C LEU A 177 -1.83 -25.24 -8.07
N TRP A 178 -1.63 -23.93 -8.23
CA TRP A 178 -0.41 -23.25 -7.82
C TRP A 178 -0.41 -22.82 -6.35
N TYR A 179 -1.58 -22.51 -5.82
CA TYR A 179 -1.79 -22.01 -4.45
C TYR A 179 -2.95 -22.79 -3.78
N PRO A 180 -2.81 -24.12 -3.65
CA PRO A 180 -3.77 -24.93 -2.92
C PRO A 180 -3.70 -24.62 -1.43
N ARG A 181 -4.62 -25.22 -0.66
CA ARG A 181 -4.54 -25.23 0.80
C ARG A 181 -3.25 -25.93 1.24
N VAL A 182 -2.50 -25.29 2.16
CA VAL A 182 -1.20 -25.79 2.63
C VAL A 182 -1.25 -25.99 4.14
N ASN A 183 -0.89 -27.19 4.61
CA ASN A 183 -0.71 -27.49 6.02
C ASN A 183 0.79 -27.43 6.36
N LEU A 184 1.17 -26.71 7.41
CA LEU A 184 2.58 -26.65 7.82
C LEU A 184 3.10 -27.99 8.35
N LEU A 185 2.25 -28.74 9.06
CA LEU A 185 2.58 -30.06 9.58
C LEU A 185 1.47 -31.04 9.24
N ASN A 186 1.79 -32.34 9.26
CA ASN A 186 0.81 -33.39 8.99
C ASN A 186 -0.03 -33.70 10.25
N GLU A 187 -0.60 -32.67 10.86
CA GLU A 187 -1.39 -32.74 12.10
C GLU A 187 -2.61 -31.82 12.00
N SER A 188 -3.74 -32.25 12.55
CA SER A 188 -5.02 -31.51 12.48
C SER A 188 -5.03 -30.18 13.24
N LYS A 189 -4.08 -29.97 14.16
CA LYS A 189 -3.92 -28.71 14.92
C LYS A 189 -2.79 -27.83 14.40
N SER A 190 -2.17 -28.20 13.29
CA SER A 190 -1.11 -27.39 12.70
C SER A 190 -1.67 -26.17 11.98
N LEU A 191 -0.83 -25.15 11.79
CA LEU A 191 -1.18 -23.98 11.01
C LEU A 191 -1.54 -24.39 9.58
N GLN A 192 -2.69 -23.92 9.09
CA GLN A 192 -3.17 -24.17 7.73
C GLN A 192 -3.39 -22.83 7.03
N PHE A 193 -3.00 -22.79 5.76
CA PHE A 193 -3.22 -21.64 4.90
C PHE A 193 -4.35 -21.94 3.93
N ALA A 194 -5.30 -21.02 3.82
CA ALA A 194 -6.37 -21.09 2.84
C ALA A 194 -5.79 -21.17 1.41
N SER A 195 -6.52 -21.83 0.51
CA SER A 195 -6.22 -21.74 -0.92
C SER A 195 -6.56 -20.36 -1.46
N LEU A 196 -6.06 -20.03 -2.65
CA LEU A 196 -6.49 -18.81 -3.33
C LEU A 196 -7.99 -18.89 -3.69
N SER A 197 -8.47 -20.06 -4.12
CA SER A 197 -9.86 -20.28 -4.53
C SER A 197 -10.86 -20.02 -3.38
N GLU A 198 -10.51 -20.41 -2.16
CA GLU A 198 -11.29 -20.13 -0.95
C GLU A 198 -11.29 -18.62 -0.59
N SER A 199 -10.32 -17.85 -1.08
CA SER A 199 -10.10 -16.45 -0.72
C SER A 199 -10.52 -15.46 -1.80
N VAL A 200 -11.17 -15.92 -2.87
CA VAL A 200 -11.63 -15.10 -3.98
C VAL A 200 -13.16 -14.92 -3.93
N THR A 201 -13.61 -13.76 -4.40
CA THR A 201 -15.01 -13.55 -4.80
C THR A 201 -15.05 -12.94 -6.20
N PHE A 202 -16.09 -13.25 -6.96
CA PHE A 202 -16.22 -12.83 -8.36
C PHE A 202 -17.23 -11.70 -8.50
N PHE A 203 -16.99 -10.81 -9.46
CA PHE A 203 -17.97 -9.80 -9.88
C PHE A 203 -18.09 -9.81 -11.40
N ASP A 204 -19.31 -9.64 -11.90
CA ASP A 204 -19.62 -9.67 -13.33
C ASP A 204 -18.85 -8.61 -14.12
N THR A 205 -18.69 -7.41 -13.54
CA THR A 205 -18.06 -6.25 -14.18
C THR A 205 -17.30 -5.40 -13.16
N GLU A 206 -16.43 -4.52 -13.66
CA GLU A 206 -15.73 -3.56 -12.81
C GLU A 206 -16.70 -2.60 -12.10
N ASP A 207 -17.74 -2.15 -12.81
CA ASP A 207 -18.79 -1.30 -12.24
C ASP A 207 -19.52 -2.00 -11.08
N ALA A 208 -19.77 -3.31 -11.19
CA ALA A 208 -20.40 -4.09 -10.13
C ALA A 208 -19.51 -4.20 -8.88
N LEU A 209 -18.19 -4.36 -9.07
CA LEU A 209 -17.23 -4.30 -7.96
C LEU A 209 -17.23 -2.91 -7.30
N GLU A 210 -17.24 -1.84 -8.10
CA GLU A 210 -17.23 -0.47 -7.58
C GLU A 210 -18.52 -0.12 -6.84
N GLU A 211 -19.68 -0.51 -7.37
CA GLU A 211 -20.97 -0.36 -6.70
C GLU A 211 -21.02 -1.14 -5.38
N TYR A 212 -20.49 -2.37 -5.39
CA TYR A 212 -20.40 -3.20 -4.19
C TYR A 212 -19.59 -2.54 -3.07
N VAL A 213 -18.38 -2.06 -3.37
CA VAL A 213 -17.48 -1.43 -2.37
C VAL A 213 -18.06 -0.11 -1.85
N LYS A 214 -18.84 0.61 -2.67
CA LYS A 214 -19.57 1.83 -2.24
C LYS A 214 -20.89 1.52 -1.52
N GLY A 215 -21.34 0.27 -1.54
CA GLY A 215 -22.61 -0.18 -1.01
C GLY A 215 -22.66 -0.15 0.52
N LYS A 216 -23.87 -0.03 1.07
CA LYS A 216 -24.10 -0.03 2.53
C LYS A 216 -23.86 -1.39 3.19
N THR A 217 -23.92 -2.46 2.41
CA THR A 217 -23.72 -3.85 2.86
C THR A 217 -22.27 -4.31 2.72
N TYR A 218 -21.36 -3.45 2.25
CA TYR A 218 -19.95 -3.79 2.10
C TYR A 218 -19.36 -4.28 3.42
N GLY A 219 -18.80 -5.50 3.41
CA GLY A 219 -18.12 -6.08 4.56
C GLY A 219 -19.02 -6.35 5.77
N SER A 220 -20.34 -6.46 5.59
CA SER A 220 -21.29 -6.61 6.69
C SER A 220 -21.63 -8.05 7.06
N SER A 221 -21.39 -9.02 6.17
CA SER A 221 -21.76 -10.43 6.38
C SER A 221 -20.88 -11.38 5.56
N LEU A 222 -21.06 -12.70 5.71
CA LEU A 222 -20.36 -13.68 4.89
C LEU A 222 -20.75 -13.60 3.41
N GLU A 223 -22.00 -13.27 3.11
CA GLU A 223 -22.48 -13.02 1.74
C GLU A 223 -21.95 -11.71 1.16
N ASN A 224 -21.56 -10.77 2.02
CA ASN A 224 -20.99 -9.49 1.65
C ASN A 224 -19.59 -9.32 2.30
N PRO A 225 -18.58 -10.06 1.82
CA PRO A 225 -17.25 -10.07 2.42
C PRO A 225 -16.48 -8.76 2.18
N LYS A 226 -15.44 -8.51 2.99
CA LYS A 226 -14.55 -7.35 2.78
C LYS A 226 -13.66 -7.63 1.56
N ILE A 227 -13.35 -6.61 0.76
CA ILE A 227 -12.45 -6.75 -0.39
C ILE A 227 -11.09 -6.18 -0.01
N TYR A 228 -10.07 -7.04 -0.04
CA TYR A 228 -8.69 -6.64 0.20
C TYR A 228 -8.09 -5.90 -1.02
N GLY A 229 -8.35 -6.47 -2.19
CA GLY A 229 -7.91 -5.95 -3.48
C GLY A 229 -8.65 -6.66 -4.62
N GLY A 230 -8.60 -6.10 -5.82
CA GLY A 230 -9.24 -6.62 -7.02
C GLY A 230 -8.24 -6.85 -8.14
N ILE A 231 -8.42 -7.95 -8.85
CA ILE A 231 -7.78 -8.27 -10.13
C ILE A 231 -8.85 -8.09 -11.20
N VAL A 232 -8.71 -7.04 -12.01
CA VAL A 232 -9.64 -6.71 -13.09
C VAL A 232 -8.96 -7.01 -14.41
N PHE A 233 -9.53 -7.92 -15.21
CA PHE A 233 -9.06 -8.20 -16.57
C PHE A 233 -9.85 -7.36 -17.57
N ASP A 234 -9.21 -6.35 -18.13
CA ASP A 234 -9.79 -5.44 -19.12
C ASP A 234 -9.83 -6.07 -20.51
N LYS A 235 -8.85 -6.92 -20.81
CA LYS A 235 -8.73 -7.65 -22.07
C LYS A 235 -8.26 -9.07 -21.81
N TYR A 236 -8.96 -10.03 -22.39
CA TYR A 236 -8.73 -11.46 -22.15
C TYR A 236 -9.25 -12.30 -23.32
N PRO A 237 -8.71 -13.52 -23.53
CA PRO A 237 -9.24 -14.45 -24.53
C PRO A 237 -10.62 -14.99 -24.14
N SER A 238 -11.42 -15.36 -25.13
CA SER A 238 -12.76 -15.95 -24.94
C SER A 238 -12.98 -17.15 -25.85
N GLY A 239 -13.88 -18.04 -25.44
CA GLY A 239 -14.22 -19.26 -26.17
C GLY A 239 -12.99 -20.15 -26.40
N ASP A 240 -12.86 -20.65 -27.62
CA ASP A 240 -11.76 -21.55 -28.02
C ASP A 240 -10.36 -20.89 -27.98
N ASN A 241 -10.29 -19.56 -27.81
CA ASN A 241 -9.01 -18.86 -27.67
C ASN A 241 -8.45 -18.90 -26.25
N ILE A 242 -9.21 -19.37 -25.25
CA ILE A 242 -8.71 -19.52 -23.88
C ILE A 242 -7.55 -20.55 -23.89
N GLY A 243 -6.43 -20.20 -23.27
CA GLY A 243 -5.19 -20.98 -23.32
C GLY A 243 -4.30 -20.72 -24.55
N SER A 244 -4.73 -19.84 -25.47
CA SER A 244 -3.90 -19.42 -26.61
C SER A 244 -3.21 -18.08 -26.37
N PHE A 245 -2.10 -17.85 -27.10
CA PHE A 245 -1.37 -16.58 -27.08
C PHE A 245 -2.28 -15.43 -27.51
N SER A 246 -2.63 -14.58 -26.55
CA SER A 246 -3.49 -13.42 -26.76
C SER A 246 -3.04 -12.27 -25.88
N SER A 247 -3.42 -11.05 -26.26
CA SER A 247 -3.13 -9.86 -25.45
C SER A 247 -4.06 -9.85 -24.25
N ILE A 248 -3.47 -9.91 -23.06
CA ILE A 248 -4.17 -9.77 -21.78
C ILE A 248 -3.80 -8.42 -21.19
N GLU A 249 -4.79 -7.64 -20.79
CA GLU A 249 -4.64 -6.37 -20.09
C GLU A 249 -5.36 -6.50 -18.74
N TYR A 250 -4.69 -6.10 -17.66
CA TYR A 250 -5.24 -6.21 -16.32
C TYR A 250 -4.89 -4.98 -15.47
N THR A 251 -5.77 -4.71 -14.51
CA THR A 251 -5.66 -3.64 -13.53
C THR A 251 -5.76 -4.22 -12.12
N LEU A 252 -4.85 -3.83 -11.24
CA LEU A 252 -4.93 -4.15 -9.81
C LEU A 252 -5.57 -2.98 -9.05
N ARG A 253 -6.65 -3.25 -8.33
CA ARG A 253 -7.42 -2.27 -7.56
C ARG A 253 -7.21 -2.54 -6.08
N LEU A 254 -6.44 -1.72 -5.37
CA LEU A 254 -6.26 -1.87 -3.93
C LEU A 254 -6.46 -0.55 -3.18
N ASN A 255 -6.73 -0.63 -1.88
CA ASN A 255 -7.02 0.54 -1.06
C ASN A 255 -5.77 1.43 -0.86
N SER A 256 -5.78 2.59 -1.49
CA SER A 256 -4.76 3.64 -1.38
C SER A 256 -5.22 4.88 -0.61
N THR A 257 -6.30 4.78 0.17
CA THR A 257 -6.88 5.91 0.90
C THR A 257 -5.84 6.53 1.83
N GLU A 258 -5.43 7.76 1.53
CA GLU A 258 -4.57 8.56 2.42
C GLU A 258 -5.36 8.98 3.66
N THR A 259 -4.68 9.02 4.80
CA THR A 259 -5.33 9.51 6.03
C THR A 259 -5.52 11.02 5.93
N ASN A 260 -6.45 11.57 6.73
CA ASN A 260 -6.65 13.03 6.83
C ASN A 260 -5.39 13.82 7.21
N SER A 261 -4.35 13.16 7.74
CA SER A 261 -3.07 13.76 8.07
C SER A 261 -2.06 13.74 6.91
N GLY A 262 -2.46 13.29 5.71
CA GLY A 262 -1.57 13.09 4.56
C GLY A 262 -0.59 11.93 4.77
N ALA A 263 -0.87 11.02 5.72
CA ALA A 263 -0.04 9.83 5.87
C ALA A 263 -0.43 8.81 4.79
N LEU A 264 0.60 8.12 4.27
CA LEU A 264 0.43 7.11 3.25
C LEU A 264 -0.61 6.07 3.66
N GLY A 265 -1.55 5.81 2.76
CA GLY A 265 -2.49 4.69 2.88
C GLY A 265 -1.76 3.34 2.92
N LEU A 266 -2.52 2.25 3.03
CA LEU A 266 -1.93 0.90 3.08
C LEU A 266 -1.07 0.64 1.84
N ILE A 267 -1.56 1.05 0.66
CA ILE A 267 -0.89 0.86 -0.62
C ILE A 267 -0.66 2.21 -1.28
N PRO A 268 0.55 2.46 -1.81
CA PRO A 268 0.83 3.72 -2.48
C PRO A 268 0.04 3.84 -3.80
N PRO A 269 -0.47 5.03 -4.13
CA PRO A 269 -1.09 5.29 -5.43
C PRO A 269 -0.07 5.13 -6.57
N THR A 270 -0.48 4.46 -7.65
CA THR A 270 0.34 4.27 -8.87
C THR A 270 -0.14 5.12 -10.06
N ASN A 271 -1.11 6.01 -9.81
CA ASN A 271 -1.74 6.87 -10.80
C ASN A 271 -0.78 7.95 -11.31
N GLY A 272 0.13 7.54 -12.20
CA GLY A 272 0.78 8.31 -13.29
C GLY A 272 1.65 9.52 -12.92
N ASP A 273 1.29 10.27 -11.90
CA ASP A 273 2.02 11.41 -11.38
C ASP A 273 3.10 10.87 -10.46
N ALA A 274 4.28 10.60 -11.04
CA ALA A 274 5.47 10.31 -10.26
C ALA A 274 5.58 11.39 -9.17
N ALA A 275 5.71 10.97 -7.91
CA ALA A 275 5.98 11.88 -6.81
C ALA A 275 7.10 12.83 -7.23
N ALA A 276 6.89 14.14 -7.06
CA ALA A 276 7.84 15.13 -7.53
C ALA A 276 9.24 14.74 -7.04
N LEU A 277 10.15 14.44 -7.97
CA LEU A 277 11.54 14.17 -7.61
C LEU A 277 12.07 15.45 -6.99
N TYR A 278 12.24 15.45 -5.67
CA TYR A 278 12.80 16.58 -4.94
C TYR A 278 14.31 16.58 -5.18
N PRO A 279 14.88 17.50 -5.99
CA PRO A 279 16.32 17.47 -6.28
C PRO A 279 17.17 17.74 -5.03
N SER A 280 16.54 18.29 -3.98
CA SER A 280 17.12 18.53 -2.67
C SER A 280 16.91 17.39 -1.67
N GLN A 281 16.25 16.29 -2.05
CA GLN A 281 16.11 15.13 -1.18
C GLN A 281 17.47 14.48 -0.99
N LYS A 282 17.97 14.53 0.24
CA LYS A 282 19.27 13.97 0.63
C LYS A 282 19.17 12.59 1.26
N SER A 283 17.98 12.22 1.76
CA SER A 283 17.72 10.94 2.40
C SER A 283 16.98 10.00 1.45
N ILE A 284 17.31 8.71 1.53
CA ILE A 284 16.58 7.65 0.86
C ILE A 284 15.27 7.42 1.64
N SER A 285 14.12 7.57 0.98
CA SER A 285 12.81 7.28 1.56
C SER A 285 12.36 5.89 1.11
N THR A 286 12.18 4.96 2.04
CA THR A 286 11.81 3.56 1.72
C THR A 286 10.32 3.26 1.89
N ASP A 287 9.55 4.10 2.59
CA ASP A 287 8.13 3.88 2.91
C ASP A 287 7.26 3.43 1.73
N TYR A 288 7.30 4.15 0.61
CA TYR A 288 6.51 3.83 -0.59
C TYR A 288 6.87 2.45 -1.13
N TYR A 289 8.18 2.16 -1.25
CA TYR A 289 8.66 0.88 -1.76
C TYR A 289 8.30 -0.26 -0.81
N THR A 290 8.51 -0.08 0.49
CA THR A 290 8.16 -1.07 1.52
C THR A 290 6.68 -1.42 1.52
N ARG A 291 5.80 -0.42 1.42
CA ARG A 291 4.37 -0.66 1.31
C ARG A 291 4.04 -1.37 0.00
N TYR A 292 4.59 -0.94 -1.13
CA TYR A 292 4.39 -1.59 -2.43
C TYR A 292 4.74 -3.08 -2.44
N THR A 293 5.89 -3.45 -1.87
CA THR A 293 6.39 -4.84 -1.88
C THR A 293 5.68 -5.75 -0.88
N LEU A 294 5.30 -5.23 0.29
CA LEU A 294 4.83 -6.06 1.40
C LEU A 294 3.30 -6.14 1.55
N THR A 295 2.56 -5.12 1.11
CA THR A 295 1.09 -5.07 1.31
C THR A 295 0.31 -5.79 0.21
N GLY A 296 0.98 -6.57 -0.64
CA GLY A 296 0.35 -7.46 -1.60
C GLY A 296 0.16 -6.90 -3.01
N PHE A 297 0.39 -5.60 -3.26
CA PHE A 297 0.33 -5.06 -4.63
C PHE A 297 1.34 -5.79 -5.54
N MET A 298 2.62 -5.80 -5.16
CA MET A 298 3.66 -6.53 -5.91
C MET A 298 3.34 -8.02 -6.01
N THR A 299 2.87 -8.64 -4.93
CA THR A 299 2.47 -10.05 -4.89
C THR A 299 1.40 -10.40 -5.92
N LEU A 300 0.33 -9.61 -6.01
CA LEU A 300 -0.73 -9.83 -6.99
C LEU A 300 -0.26 -9.53 -8.42
N GLN A 301 0.61 -8.54 -8.59
CA GLN A 301 1.21 -8.23 -9.89
C GLN A 301 2.06 -9.40 -10.38
N THR A 302 2.94 -9.95 -9.53
CA THR A 302 3.77 -11.11 -9.85
C THR A 302 2.91 -12.34 -10.12
N LEU A 303 1.83 -12.55 -9.34
CA LEU A 303 0.87 -13.63 -9.53
C LEU A 303 0.28 -13.62 -10.95
N VAL A 304 -0.31 -12.49 -11.35
CA VAL A 304 -0.93 -12.34 -12.68
C VAL A 304 0.14 -12.38 -13.78
N THR A 305 1.29 -11.74 -13.55
CA THR A 305 2.40 -11.76 -14.52
C THR A 305 2.91 -13.18 -14.76
N ARG A 306 3.05 -13.99 -13.71
CA ARG A 306 3.41 -15.41 -13.82
C ARG A 306 2.35 -16.19 -14.59
N PHE A 307 1.07 -15.97 -14.29
CA PHE A 307 -0.04 -16.59 -15.02
C PHE A 307 0.03 -16.29 -16.53
N VAL A 308 0.12 -15.01 -16.89
CA VAL A 308 0.18 -14.55 -18.28
C VAL A 308 1.45 -15.03 -18.99
N THR A 309 2.59 -15.12 -18.28
CA THR A 309 3.86 -15.56 -18.87
C THR A 309 3.89 -17.06 -19.10
N CYS A 310 3.35 -17.85 -18.16
CA CYS A 310 3.36 -19.30 -18.27
C CYS A 310 2.30 -19.84 -19.24
N MET A 311 1.17 -19.13 -19.44
CA MET A 311 0.01 -19.63 -20.21
C MET A 311 -0.23 -21.13 -19.99
N PRO A 312 -0.56 -21.51 -18.74
CA PRO A 312 -0.69 -22.91 -18.34
C PRO A 312 -1.83 -23.64 -19.05
#